data_AF-D3AIZ8-F1
#
_entry.id   AF-D3AIZ8-F1
#
_cell.length_a   1.000
_cell.length_b   1.000
_cell.length_c   1.000
_cell.angle_alpha   90.00
_cell.angle_beta   90.00
_cell.angle_gamma   90.00
#
_symmetry.space_group_name_H-M   'P 1'
#
loop_
_entity.id
_entity.type
_entity.pdbx_description
1 polymer ?
#
loop_
_entity_poly.entity_id
_entity_poly.type
_entity_poly.pdbx_seq_one_letter_code
_entity_poly.pdbx_strand_id
1 'polypeptide(L)'
;MSNTNNAGGSKDIPDNFPAEDLVLKSSMQFFGEQLDRSDLVPLLLTTLMSGTMDQKDRILTANRLITESGTLPRPDLVKMQAVLYTFANKFLSNDDLDKVKEVMFMTRLGQMLVNDGIEIGIEKGIEKGIEKGALALISVCREIGLSYDDTRRKLIEKLELDAPAAKRYMEEFWTRSSL
;
A
#
# COMPACT_ATOMS: atom_id res chain seq x y z
N MET A 1 43.94 21.85 -44.48
CA MET A 1 43.05 20.69 -44.37
C MET A 1 41.96 21.03 -43.36
N SER A 2 40.74 21.22 -43.86
CA SER A 2 39.46 21.27 -43.13
C SER A 2 39.22 19.93 -42.41
N ASN A 3 38.35 19.73 -41.41
CA ASN A 3 37.24 20.53 -40.92
C ASN A 3 36.80 20.09 -39.50
N THR A 4 36.41 21.08 -38.71
CA THR A 4 35.33 21.20 -37.70
C THR A 4 34.62 19.97 -37.11
N ASN A 5 34.51 20.03 -35.77
CA ASN A 5 33.46 19.46 -34.93
C ASN A 5 32.05 19.59 -35.53
N ASN A 6 31.27 18.51 -35.51
CA ASN A 6 29.83 18.55 -35.76
C ASN A 6 29.07 17.93 -34.58
N ALA A 7 28.75 18.77 -33.60
CA ALA A 7 27.67 18.51 -32.65
C ALA A 7 26.38 19.06 -33.29
N GLY A 8 25.74 18.23 -34.10
CA GLY A 8 24.51 18.56 -34.81
C GLY A 8 23.39 17.62 -34.37
N GLY A 9 22.45 18.14 -33.60
CA GLY A 9 21.26 17.42 -33.16
C GLY A 9 20.25 18.34 -32.49
N SER A 10 19.99 19.52 -33.07
CA SER A 10 18.78 20.28 -32.75
C SER A 10 17.59 19.42 -33.15
N LYS A 11 16.88 18.86 -32.16
CA LYS A 11 15.55 18.28 -32.39
C LYS A 11 14.58 19.44 -32.46
N ASP A 12 14.31 19.90 -33.67
CA ASP A 12 13.32 20.93 -33.95
C ASP A 12 11.97 20.51 -33.34
N ILE A 13 11.43 21.37 -32.49
CA ILE A 13 10.11 21.22 -31.89
C ILE A 13 9.11 21.82 -32.88
N PRO A 14 8.08 21.08 -33.33
CA PRO A 14 7.11 21.61 -34.29
C PRO A 14 6.40 22.86 -33.74
N ASP A 15 6.16 23.86 -34.59
CA ASP A 15 5.62 25.19 -34.25
C ASP A 15 4.20 25.19 -33.66
N ASN A 16 3.54 24.02 -33.58
CA ASN A 16 2.18 23.86 -33.03
C ASN A 16 2.11 22.82 -31.90
N PHE A 17 3.19 22.66 -31.13
CA PHE A 17 3.21 21.81 -29.95
C PHE A 17 2.55 22.54 -28.76
N PRO A 18 1.57 21.95 -28.05
CA PRO A 18 0.92 22.62 -26.91
C PRO A 18 1.96 22.99 -25.85
N ALA A 19 1.92 24.22 -25.34
CA ALA A 19 2.84 24.71 -24.31
C ALA A 19 2.72 23.92 -23.00
N GLU A 20 1.68 23.11 -22.84
CA GLU A 20 1.40 22.30 -21.65
C GLU A 20 2.14 20.95 -21.69
N ASP A 21 2.32 20.35 -22.87
CA ASP A 21 3.20 19.19 -23.05
C ASP A 21 4.67 19.57 -22.88
N LEU A 22 5.01 20.84 -23.05
CA LEU A 22 6.30 21.38 -22.64
C LEU A 22 6.50 21.30 -21.13
N VAL A 23 5.49 21.32 -20.25
CA VAL A 23 5.71 21.16 -18.80
C VAL A 23 6.02 19.72 -18.45
N LEU A 24 5.33 18.73 -19.04
CA LEU A 24 5.63 17.32 -18.77
C LEU A 24 6.93 16.88 -19.47
N LYS A 25 7.16 17.30 -20.71
CA LYS A 25 8.40 17.07 -21.47
C LYS A 25 9.57 17.86 -20.89
N SER A 26 9.34 19.09 -20.42
CA SER A 26 10.32 19.83 -19.61
C SER A 26 10.48 19.16 -18.27
N SER A 27 9.48 18.61 -17.60
CA SER A 27 9.65 17.84 -16.35
C SER A 27 10.55 16.62 -16.59
N MET A 28 10.33 15.90 -17.69
CA MET A 28 11.22 14.81 -18.15
C MET A 28 12.63 15.30 -18.53
N GLN A 29 12.81 16.58 -18.90
CA GLN A 29 14.11 17.22 -19.14
C GLN A 29 14.69 17.96 -17.92
N PHE A 30 13.87 18.34 -16.93
CA PHE A 30 14.16 19.13 -15.73
C PHE A 30 14.63 18.22 -14.61
N PHE A 31 14.04 17.04 -14.48
CA PHE A 31 14.46 16.03 -13.50
C PHE A 31 15.78 15.34 -13.87
N GLY A 32 16.47 15.81 -14.91
CA GLY A 32 17.73 15.23 -15.38
C GLY A 32 17.62 13.71 -15.63
N GLU A 33 18.76 13.03 -15.71
CA GLU A 33 18.80 11.56 -15.64
C GLU A 33 18.62 11.05 -14.20
N GLN A 34 18.58 11.94 -13.19
CA GLN A 34 18.54 11.61 -11.77
C GLN A 34 17.59 12.53 -10.99
N LEU A 35 16.55 11.93 -10.42
CA LEU A 35 15.54 12.63 -9.63
C LEU A 35 16.05 12.85 -8.20
N ASP A 36 15.97 14.09 -7.70
CA ASP A 36 16.33 14.41 -6.32
C ASP A 36 15.10 14.66 -5.43
N ARG A 37 15.32 15.03 -4.16
CA ARG A 37 14.21 15.26 -3.23
C ARG A 37 13.43 16.55 -3.54
N SER A 38 14.09 17.55 -4.10
CA SER A 38 13.49 18.85 -4.46
C SER A 38 12.54 18.71 -5.65
N ASP A 39 12.78 17.72 -6.50
CA ASP A 39 12.01 17.37 -7.68
C ASP A 39 10.66 16.69 -7.38
N LEU A 40 10.54 16.08 -6.20
CA LEU A 40 9.39 15.24 -5.84
C LEU A 40 8.08 16.01 -5.77
N VAL A 41 8.08 17.18 -5.12
CA VAL A 41 6.85 17.98 -4.95
C VAL A 41 6.37 18.53 -6.30
N PRO A 42 7.21 19.15 -7.14
CA PRO A 42 6.84 19.53 -8.49
C PRO A 42 6.25 18.36 -9.28
N LEU A 43 6.91 17.19 -9.26
CA LEU A 43 6.44 16.01 -9.99
C LEU A 43 5.03 15.58 -9.54
N LEU A 44 4.76 15.52 -8.24
CA LEU A 44 3.43 15.20 -7.73
C LEU A 44 2.37 16.20 -8.18
N LEU A 45 2.69 17.50 -8.14
CA LEU A 45 1.76 18.56 -8.52
C LEU A 45 1.42 18.51 -10.02
N THR A 46 2.33 18.07 -10.88
CA THR A 46 2.04 17.92 -12.32
C THR A 46 0.87 16.96 -12.59
N THR A 47 0.60 16.00 -11.70
CA THR A 47 -0.53 15.08 -11.83
C THR A 47 -1.89 15.77 -11.60
N LEU A 48 -1.91 16.86 -10.84
CA LEU A 48 -3.11 17.64 -10.54
C LEU A 48 -3.36 18.77 -11.54
N MET A 49 -2.31 19.26 -12.17
CA MET A 49 -2.41 20.36 -13.13
C MET A 49 -3.22 19.94 -14.37
N SER A 50 -4.01 20.87 -14.90
CA SER A 50 -4.70 20.70 -16.18
C SER A 50 -3.68 20.56 -17.32
N GLY A 51 -4.00 19.74 -18.31
CA GLY A 51 -3.13 19.49 -19.46
C GLY A 51 -3.81 18.60 -20.49
N THR A 52 -3.10 18.32 -21.58
CA THR A 52 -3.55 17.48 -22.71
C THR A 52 -3.48 15.98 -22.40
N MET A 53 -2.49 15.54 -21.62
CA MET A 53 -2.39 14.16 -21.15
C MET A 53 -3.46 13.86 -20.11
N ASP A 54 -4.10 12.69 -20.22
CA ASP A 54 -5.10 12.21 -19.26
C ASP A 54 -4.53 12.12 -17.84
N GLN A 55 -5.36 12.41 -16.84
CA GLN A 55 -4.89 12.48 -15.45
C GLN A 55 -4.37 11.13 -14.94
N LYS A 56 -4.96 10.02 -15.39
CA LYS A 56 -4.44 8.67 -15.11
C LYS A 56 -3.02 8.51 -15.65
N ASP A 57 -2.79 8.90 -16.90
CA ASP A 57 -1.49 8.71 -17.57
C ASP A 57 -0.41 9.58 -16.92
N ARG A 58 -0.76 10.79 -16.45
CA ARG A 58 0.16 11.63 -15.66
C ARG A 58 0.55 10.94 -14.34
N ILE A 59 -0.40 10.34 -13.63
CA ILE A 59 -0.14 9.61 -12.38
C ILE A 59 0.76 8.39 -12.62
N LEU A 60 0.47 7.60 -13.65
CA LEU A 60 1.26 6.43 -14.02
C LEU A 60 2.69 6.81 -14.42
N THR A 61 2.83 7.89 -15.19
CA THR A 61 4.13 8.42 -15.61
C THR A 61 4.94 8.91 -14.41
N ALA A 62 4.32 9.66 -13.49
CA ALA A 62 4.98 10.10 -12.27
C ALA A 62 5.43 8.93 -11.39
N ASN A 63 4.58 7.91 -11.22
CA ASN A 63 4.94 6.71 -10.47
C ASN A 63 6.13 5.97 -11.09
N ARG A 64 6.16 5.87 -12.42
CA ARG A 64 7.27 5.26 -13.16
C ARG A 64 8.57 6.02 -12.92
N LEU A 65 8.57 7.35 -13.06
CA LEU A 65 9.76 8.19 -12.83
C LEU A 65 10.30 8.04 -11.41
N ILE A 66 9.41 8.06 -10.41
CA ILE A 66 9.79 7.84 -9.00
C ILE A 66 10.43 6.46 -8.82
N THR A 67 9.83 5.43 -9.41
CA THR A 67 10.29 4.04 -9.28
C THR A 67 11.61 3.79 -10.00
N GLU A 68 11.83 4.39 -11.16
CA GLU A 68 13.03 4.23 -11.99
C GLU A 68 14.19 5.16 -11.58
N SER A 69 13.94 6.20 -10.77
CA SER A 69 14.95 7.19 -10.36
C SER A 69 16.21 6.60 -9.72
N GLY A 70 16.11 5.50 -8.97
CA GLY A 70 17.22 4.79 -8.33
C GLY A 70 17.98 5.56 -7.23
N THR A 71 17.80 6.87 -7.14
CA THR A 71 18.53 7.81 -6.28
C THR A 71 17.78 8.15 -4.98
N LEU A 72 16.47 7.91 -4.93
CA LEU A 72 15.61 8.32 -3.82
C LEU A 72 15.64 7.33 -2.64
N PRO A 73 15.68 7.81 -1.39
CA PRO A 73 15.53 6.97 -0.22
C PRO A 73 14.19 6.22 -0.20
N ARG A 74 14.20 4.97 0.29
CA ARG A 74 13.00 4.12 0.38
C ARG A 74 11.79 4.80 1.05
N PRO A 75 11.93 5.50 2.18
CA PRO A 75 10.78 6.15 2.82
C PRO A 75 10.17 7.25 1.96
N ASP A 76 10.97 7.94 1.14
CA ASP A 76 10.48 9.00 0.28
C ASP A 76 9.72 8.41 -0.92
N LEU A 77 10.24 7.35 -1.55
CA LEU A 77 9.53 6.61 -2.61
C LEU A 77 8.12 6.19 -2.18
N VAL A 78 8.01 5.56 -1.01
CA VAL A 78 6.73 5.06 -0.47
C VAL A 78 5.75 6.21 -0.22
N LYS A 79 6.23 7.34 0.34
CA LYS A 79 5.39 8.53 0.55
C LYS A 79 4.87 9.10 -0.76
N MET A 80 5.72 9.20 -1.78
CA MET A 80 5.32 9.75 -3.08
C MET A 80 4.30 8.84 -3.77
N GLN A 81 4.51 7.52 -3.73
CA GLN A 81 3.56 6.53 -4.22
C GLN A 81 2.21 6.62 -3.50
N ALA A 82 2.22 6.85 -2.18
CA ALA A 82 1.00 7.00 -1.39
C ALA A 82 0.22 8.27 -1.77
N VAL A 83 0.92 9.38 -2.02
CA VAL A 83 0.29 10.62 -2.50
C VAL A 83 -0.31 10.43 -3.90
N LEU A 84 0.43 9.81 -4.81
CA LEU A 84 -0.06 9.49 -6.16
C LEU A 84 -1.31 8.61 -6.12
N TYR A 85 -1.32 7.56 -5.30
CA TYR A 85 -2.50 6.70 -5.14
C TYR A 85 -3.68 7.47 -4.51
N THR A 86 -3.41 8.39 -3.57
CA THR A 86 -4.44 9.26 -2.99
C THR A 86 -5.06 10.16 -4.05
N PHE A 87 -4.26 10.71 -4.97
CA PHE A 87 -4.76 11.50 -6.09
C PHE A 87 -5.56 10.63 -7.05
N ALA A 88 -5.07 9.44 -7.39
CA ALA A 88 -5.80 8.49 -8.21
C ALA A 88 -7.20 8.21 -7.63
N ASN A 89 -7.26 7.88 -6.33
CA ASN A 89 -8.51 7.57 -5.64
C ASN A 89 -9.48 8.78 -5.57
N LYS A 90 -8.95 10.01 -5.54
CA LYS A 90 -9.76 11.21 -5.44
C LYS A 90 -10.28 11.70 -6.79
N PHE A 91 -9.50 11.56 -7.86
CA PHE A 91 -9.77 12.25 -9.12
C PHE A 91 -10.09 11.32 -10.30
N LEU A 92 -9.76 10.04 -10.23
CA LEU A 92 -10.05 9.09 -11.31
C LEU A 92 -11.41 8.42 -11.13
N SER A 93 -11.94 7.89 -12.24
CA SER A 93 -13.04 6.93 -12.22
C SER A 93 -12.60 5.63 -11.56
N ASN A 94 -13.56 4.80 -11.11
CA ASN A 94 -13.23 3.48 -10.56
C ASN A 94 -12.46 2.60 -11.55
N ASP A 95 -12.84 2.62 -12.83
CA ASP A 95 -12.18 1.83 -13.88
C ASP A 95 -10.72 2.24 -14.10
N ASP A 96 -10.41 3.54 -14.00
CA ASP A 96 -9.03 4.02 -14.13
C ASP A 96 -8.25 3.87 -12.82
N LEU A 97 -8.92 3.99 -11.67
CA LEU A 97 -8.33 3.69 -10.37
C LEU A 97 -7.88 2.23 -10.29
N ASP A 98 -8.66 1.29 -10.81
CA ASP A 98 -8.29 -0.13 -10.83
C ASP A 98 -7.01 -0.37 -11.64
N LYS A 99 -6.85 0.28 -12.79
CA LYS A 99 -5.60 0.23 -13.57
C LYS A 99 -4.41 0.81 -12.80
N VAL A 100 -4.59 1.95 -12.12
CA VAL A 100 -3.54 2.52 -11.29
C VAL A 100 -3.20 1.59 -10.13
N LYS A 101 -4.21 0.96 -9.53
CA LYS A 101 -4.03 0.00 -8.43
C LYS A 101 -3.21 -1.21 -8.85
N GLU A 102 -3.43 -1.74 -10.05
CA GLU A 102 -2.62 -2.84 -10.61
C GLU A 102 -1.13 -2.46 -10.73
N VAL A 103 -0.84 -1.26 -11.26
CA VAL A 103 0.54 -0.77 -11.37
C VAL A 103 1.14 -0.50 -9.99
N MET A 104 0.36 0.12 -9.08
CA MET A 104 0.79 0.40 -7.72
C MET A 104 1.06 -0.88 -6.92
N PHE A 105 0.33 -1.95 -7.17
CA PHE A 105 0.56 -3.26 -6.54
C PHE A 105 1.98 -3.79 -6.79
N MET A 106 2.53 -3.52 -7.98
CA MET A 106 3.89 -3.93 -8.34
C MET A 106 4.99 -3.07 -7.69
N THR A 107 4.63 -1.94 -7.09
CA THR A 107 5.59 -1.02 -6.48
C THR A 107 6.02 -1.47 -5.09
N ARG A 108 7.01 -0.78 -4.52
CA ARG A 108 7.42 -1.01 -3.13
C ARG A 108 6.31 -0.71 -2.13
N LEU A 109 5.54 0.37 -2.32
CA LEU A 109 4.36 0.64 -1.51
C LEU A 109 3.37 -0.53 -1.61
N GLY A 110 3.06 -1.00 -2.83
CA GLY A 110 2.16 -2.13 -3.05
C GLY A 110 2.57 -3.38 -2.29
N GLN A 111 3.85 -3.78 -2.39
CA GLN A 111 4.39 -4.92 -1.65
C GLN A 111 4.30 -4.74 -0.13
N MET A 112 4.56 -3.53 0.39
CA MET A 112 4.43 -3.26 1.82
C MET A 112 2.98 -3.43 2.29
N LEU A 113 2.02 -2.85 1.55
CA LEU A 113 0.60 -2.99 1.89
C LEU A 113 0.12 -4.45 1.86
N VAL A 114 0.60 -5.26 0.91
CA VAL A 114 0.30 -6.69 0.84
C VAL A 114 0.87 -7.43 2.04
N ASN A 115 2.13 -7.19 2.38
CA ASN A 115 2.78 -7.86 3.49
C ASN A 115 2.11 -7.49 4.82
N ASP A 116 1.86 -6.21 5.05
CA ASP A 116 1.13 -5.72 6.24
C ASP A 116 -0.26 -6.37 6.30
N GLY A 117 -0.96 -6.46 5.15
CA GLY A 117 -2.26 -7.10 5.05
C GLY A 117 -2.23 -8.60 5.38
N ILE A 118 -1.20 -9.33 4.94
CA ILE A 118 -0.99 -10.75 5.27
C ILE A 118 -0.71 -10.91 6.76
N GLU A 119 0.17 -10.09 7.33
CA GLU A 119 0.51 -10.14 8.76
C GLU A 119 -0.72 -9.89 9.63
N ILE A 120 -1.46 -8.82 9.37
CA ILE A 120 -2.73 -8.51 10.04
C ILE A 120 -3.74 -9.66 9.85
N GLY A 121 -3.79 -10.24 8.66
CA GLY A 121 -4.66 -11.36 8.34
C GLY A 121 -4.35 -12.61 9.16
N ILE A 122 -3.06 -12.95 9.30
CA ILE A 122 -2.58 -14.06 10.12
C ILE A 122 -2.89 -13.81 11.60
N GLU A 123 -2.58 -12.62 12.11
CA GLU A 123 -2.85 -12.26 13.51
C GLU A 123 -4.34 -12.39 13.84
N LYS A 124 -5.21 -11.77 13.04
CA LYS A 124 -6.67 -11.90 13.20
C LYS A 124 -7.18 -13.32 13.01
N GLY A 125 -6.52 -14.10 12.15
CA GLY A 125 -6.84 -15.50 11.92
C GLY A 125 -6.55 -16.36 13.15
N ILE A 126 -5.38 -16.17 13.75
CA ILE A 126 -4.97 -16.83 14.99
C ILE A 126 -5.92 -16.44 16.13
N GLU A 127 -6.18 -15.15 16.31
CA GLU A 127 -7.09 -14.64 17.36
C GLU A 127 -8.48 -15.28 17.25
N LYS A 128 -9.09 -15.27 16.05
CA LYS A 128 -10.40 -15.92 15.80
C LYS A 128 -10.34 -17.44 15.98
N GLY A 129 -9.23 -18.07 15.65
CA GLY A 129 -9.01 -19.50 15.84
C GLY A 129 -8.99 -19.87 17.33
N ILE A 130 -8.25 -19.11 18.12
CA ILE A 130 -8.18 -19.24 19.58
C ILE A 130 -9.54 -19.00 20.21
N GLU A 131 -10.26 -17.94 19.82
CA GLU A 131 -11.60 -17.64 20.32
C GLU A 131 -12.58 -18.81 20.09
N LYS A 132 -12.64 -19.32 18.85
CA LYS A 132 -13.48 -20.48 18.51
C LYS A 132 -13.06 -21.75 19.25
N GLY A 133 -11.75 -21.97 19.39
CA GLY A 133 -11.20 -23.10 20.14
C GLY A 133 -11.56 -23.02 21.62
N ALA A 134 -11.49 -21.82 22.21
CA ALA A 134 -11.86 -21.57 23.60
C ALA A 134 -13.34 -21.83 23.84
N LEU A 135 -14.21 -21.29 22.98
CA LEU A 135 -15.65 -21.53 23.02
C LEU A 135 -15.97 -23.04 22.94
N ALA A 136 -15.39 -23.74 21.97
CA ALA A 136 -15.62 -25.18 21.79
C ALA A 136 -15.14 -25.99 23.00
N LEU A 137 -13.93 -25.70 23.52
CA LEU A 137 -13.39 -26.38 24.68
C LEU A 137 -14.23 -26.13 25.93
N ILE A 138 -14.71 -24.91 26.14
CA ILE A 138 -15.59 -24.55 27.26
C ILE A 138 -16.92 -25.31 27.16
N SER A 139 -17.54 -25.35 25.97
CA SER A 139 -18.79 -26.11 25.75
C SER A 139 -18.62 -27.57 26.11
N VAL A 140 -17.59 -28.23 25.55
CA VAL A 140 -17.32 -29.65 25.79
C VAL A 140 -17.02 -29.90 27.27
N CYS A 141 -16.19 -29.07 27.91
CA CYS A 141 -15.89 -29.23 29.34
C CYS A 141 -17.14 -29.09 30.21
N ARG A 142 -18.04 -28.17 29.86
CA ARG A 142 -19.32 -28.01 30.56
C ARG A 142 -20.26 -29.21 30.34
N GLU A 143 -20.33 -29.74 29.13
CA GLU A 143 -21.15 -30.92 28.80
C GLU A 143 -20.71 -32.16 29.57
N ILE A 144 -19.40 -32.35 29.76
CA ILE A 144 -18.85 -33.47 30.55
C ILE A 144 -18.80 -33.18 32.06
N GLY A 145 -19.32 -32.04 32.51
CA GLY A 145 -19.45 -31.69 33.93
C GLY A 145 -18.15 -31.23 34.62
N LEU A 146 -17.17 -30.73 33.87
CA LEU A 146 -15.96 -30.14 34.46
C LEU A 146 -16.28 -28.84 35.20
N SER A 147 -15.49 -28.54 36.24
CA SER A 147 -15.63 -27.31 37.00
C SER A 147 -15.12 -26.09 36.21
N TYR A 148 -15.52 -24.88 36.66
CA TYR A 148 -15.00 -23.62 36.11
C TYR A 148 -13.47 -23.57 36.18
N ASP A 149 -12.90 -23.93 37.33
CA ASP A 149 -11.45 -23.87 37.55
C ASP A 149 -10.68 -24.90 36.72
N ASP A 150 -11.21 -26.12 36.56
CA ASP A 150 -10.57 -27.14 35.74
C ASP A 150 -10.64 -26.80 34.25
N THR A 151 -11.75 -26.23 33.79
CA THR A 151 -11.90 -25.76 32.41
C THR A 151 -10.95 -24.61 32.12
N ARG A 152 -10.86 -23.63 33.04
CA ARG A 152 -9.89 -22.53 32.94
C ARG A 152 -8.46 -23.04 32.84
N ARG A 153 -8.10 -24.06 33.63
CA ARG A 153 -6.77 -24.69 33.58
C ARG A 153 -6.52 -25.36 32.23
N LYS A 154 -7.52 -26.04 31.67
CA LYS A 154 -7.44 -26.64 30.33
C LYS A 154 -7.29 -25.62 29.21
N LEU A 155 -7.92 -24.45 29.30
CA LEU A 155 -7.73 -23.37 28.33
C LEU A 155 -6.27 -22.90 28.29
N ILE A 156 -5.67 -22.69 29.47
CA ILE A 156 -4.25 -22.33 29.60
C ILE A 156 -3.35 -23.42 28.99
N GLU A 157 -3.60 -24.68 29.34
CA GLU A 157 -2.76 -25.81 28.91
C GLU A 157 -2.91 -26.14 27.41
N LYS A 158 -4.14 -26.12 26.88
CA LYS A 158 -4.44 -26.63 25.54
C LYS A 158 -4.42 -25.57 24.45
N LEU A 159 -4.67 -24.31 24.81
CA LEU A 159 -4.65 -23.19 23.86
C LEU A 159 -3.46 -22.26 24.10
N GLU A 160 -2.52 -22.65 24.95
CA GLU A 160 -1.31 -21.88 25.30
C GLU A 160 -1.62 -20.44 25.73
N LEU A 161 -2.77 -20.26 26.39
CA LEU A 161 -3.25 -18.96 26.83
C LEU A 161 -2.58 -18.54 28.14
N ASP A 162 -2.37 -17.23 28.29
CA ASP A 162 -2.05 -16.70 29.61
C ASP A 162 -3.28 -16.72 30.54
N ALA A 163 -3.03 -16.60 31.85
CA ALA A 163 -4.09 -16.64 32.84
C ALA A 163 -5.16 -15.54 32.67
N PRO A 164 -4.80 -14.28 32.32
CA PRO A 164 -5.78 -13.24 31.99
C PRO A 164 -6.68 -13.59 30.79
N ALA A 165 -6.13 -14.07 29.67
CA ALA A 165 -6.89 -14.41 28.48
C ALA A 165 -7.82 -15.59 28.73
N ALA A 166 -7.34 -16.63 29.41
CA ALA A 166 -8.17 -17.77 29.80
C ALA A 166 -9.33 -17.33 30.70
N LYS A 167 -9.08 -16.43 31.67
CA LYS A 167 -10.13 -15.85 32.51
C LYS A 167 -11.16 -15.08 31.68
N ARG A 168 -10.73 -14.24 30.73
CA ARG A 168 -11.62 -13.48 29.84
C ARG A 168 -12.55 -14.40 29.05
N TYR A 169 -12.01 -15.44 28.41
CA TYR A 169 -12.83 -16.40 27.66
C TYR A 169 -13.78 -17.20 28.56
N MET A 170 -13.36 -17.54 29.78
CA MET A 170 -14.26 -18.16 30.76
C MET A 170 -15.40 -17.21 31.16
N GLU A 171 -15.12 -15.93 31.43
CA GLU A 171 -16.17 -14.95 31.74
C GLU A 171 -17.14 -14.77 30.55
N GLU A 172 -16.61 -14.77 29.32
CA GLU A 172 -17.40 -14.55 28.11
C GLU A 172 -18.29 -15.76 27.75
N PHE A 173 -17.76 -16.97 27.81
CA PHE A 173 -18.41 -18.15 27.24
C PHE A 173 -18.99 -19.12 28.28
N TRP A 174 -18.57 -19.07 29.55
CA TRP A 174 -19.04 -20.02 30.57
C TRP A 174 -20.53 -19.86 30.89
N THR A 175 -21.03 -18.62 30.92
CA THR A 175 -22.41 -18.28 31.31
C THR A 175 -23.37 -18.15 30.13
N ARG A 176 -22.85 -17.99 28.91
CA ARG A 176 -23.63 -17.91 27.67
C ARG A 176 -24.11 -19.29 27.20
N SER A 177 -25.03 -19.91 27.94
CA SER A 177 -26.01 -20.83 27.33
C SER A 177 -27.31 -20.85 28.12
N SER A 178 -28.20 -19.93 27.73
CA SER A 178 -29.65 -20.14 27.73
C SER A 178 -30.24 -19.29 26.59
N LEU A 179 -30.17 -19.80 25.37
CA LEU A 179 -31.05 -19.49 24.24
C LEU A 179 -31.08 -20.71 23.33
#